data_AF-A0A353H1Z8-F1
#
_entry.id   AF-A0A353H1Z8-F1
#
_cell.length_a   1.000
_cell.length_b   1.000
_cell.length_c   1.000
_cell.angle_alpha   90.00
_cell.angle_beta   90.00
_cell.angle_gamma   90.00
#
_symmetry.space_group_name_H-M   'P 1'
#
loop_
_entity.id
_entity.type
_entity.pdbx_description
1 polymer ?
#
loop_
_entity_poly.entity_id
_entity_poly.type
_entity_poly.pdbx_seq_one_letter_code
_entity_poly.pdbx_strand_id
1 'polypeptide(L)'
;MKKWADKYIIGLTGSIGTGKSVVRRMLEHLGAYGIDADALAHRAMAPDAPGYKEVVETFGKFILQPDGQIDRAKLGRLVFADQDALARQEAIIHPLVSQALDILIKRATQKVIVIEAIKLIEARISNDCDSLWVVVAPPEVQLRRLVEQRKMSEGDARLRIVSQVPQEIHMSAANVVIKNDTSFEETWKQVTQAWLRTVPAGEAKFIPTAQPVRLPLGEVTVRRAGPRQVDEIVQVLNNAHKGQPQLSRNDVMALLGEKAFLLLCIEQNTMGIISWQVENLVARTTDITLDPLLSPAQYLPIMIREMERASNDLQCEASLIFVPPHLAKHDALWKSMGYEPRTPDMLGVLAWQEAAEESMMPDCTLYFKQLRKDRVLRPI
;
A
#
# COMPACT_ATOMS: atom_id res chain seq x y z
N MET A 1 -4.52 30.75 -0.76
CA MET A 1 -5.63 29.77 -0.80
C MET A 1 -5.04 28.37 -0.65
N LYS A 2 -5.69 27.46 0.09
CA LYS A 2 -5.22 26.07 0.18
C LYS A 2 -5.26 25.42 -1.21
N LYS A 3 -4.23 24.64 -1.55
CA LYS A 3 -4.09 23.98 -2.86
C LYS A 3 -5.24 23.00 -3.15
N TRP A 4 -5.69 22.27 -2.12
CA TRP A 4 -6.81 21.33 -2.20
C TRP A 4 -7.91 21.70 -1.19
N ALA A 5 -8.71 22.71 -1.52
CA ALA A 5 -9.64 23.33 -0.57
C ALA A 5 -10.72 22.40 0.03
N ASP A 6 -11.10 21.32 -0.67
CA ASP A 6 -12.13 20.36 -0.25
C ASP A 6 -11.58 19.11 0.47
N LYS A 7 -10.28 19.11 0.75
CA LYS A 7 -9.54 17.98 1.33
C LYS A 7 -8.82 18.42 2.60
N TYR A 8 -8.64 17.46 3.50
CA TYR A 8 -7.71 17.58 4.62
C TYR A 8 -6.52 16.67 4.40
N ILE A 9 -5.34 17.28 4.35
CA ILE A 9 -4.11 16.64 3.91
C ILE A 9 -3.19 16.42 5.11
N ILE A 10 -2.97 15.15 5.41
CA ILE A 10 -1.95 14.71 6.38
C ILE A 10 -0.66 14.45 5.60
N GLY A 11 0.38 15.20 5.91
CA GLY A 11 1.74 14.86 5.50
C GLY A 11 2.32 13.84 6.47
N LEU A 12 2.69 12.65 6.01
CA LEU A 12 3.28 11.59 6.82
C LEU A 12 4.76 11.40 6.46
N THR A 13 5.64 11.66 7.41
CA THR A 13 7.09 11.50 7.21
C THR A 13 7.76 10.79 8.39
N GLY A 14 9.08 10.61 8.29
CA GLY A 14 9.88 9.84 9.23
C GLY A 14 11.05 9.15 8.54
N SER A 15 12.13 8.96 9.27
CA SER A 15 13.37 8.33 8.77
C SER A 15 13.14 6.89 8.30
N ILE A 16 14.14 6.32 7.64
CA ILE A 16 14.14 4.93 7.19
C ILE A 16 13.96 3.97 8.39
N GLY A 17 13.20 2.89 8.22
CA GLY A 17 12.98 1.89 9.27
C GLY A 17 12.01 2.31 10.41
N THR A 18 11.44 3.51 10.39
CA THR A 18 10.47 3.99 11.40
C THR A 18 9.07 3.38 11.25
N GLY A 19 8.73 2.84 10.07
CA GLY A 19 7.43 2.21 9.80
C GLY A 19 6.32 3.18 9.38
N LYS A 20 6.65 4.24 8.63
CA LYS A 20 5.67 5.15 7.99
C LYS A 20 4.53 4.43 7.28
N SER A 21 4.85 3.42 6.47
CA SER A 21 3.86 2.69 5.67
C SER A 21 2.84 1.94 6.52
N VAL A 22 3.23 1.50 7.73
CA VAL A 22 2.31 0.94 8.73
C VAL A 22 1.31 2.02 9.17
N VAL A 23 1.80 3.20 9.55
CA VAL A 23 0.93 4.31 9.99
C VAL A 23 0.03 4.80 8.86
N ARG A 24 0.51 4.87 7.61
CA ARG A 24 -0.33 5.17 6.43
C ARG A 24 -1.50 4.18 6.33
N ARG A 25 -1.23 2.88 6.43
CA ARG A 25 -2.27 1.83 6.36
C ARG A 25 -3.26 1.92 7.51
N MET A 26 -2.82 2.27 8.71
CA MET A 26 -3.71 2.53 9.84
C MET A 26 -4.64 3.72 9.55
N LEU A 27 -4.13 4.80 8.96
CA LEU A 27 -4.94 5.96 8.55
C LEU A 27 -5.91 5.62 7.41
N GLU A 28 -5.50 4.77 6.46
CA GLU A 28 -6.38 4.24 5.42
C GLU A 28 -7.51 3.39 6.00
N HIS A 29 -7.27 2.68 7.09
CA HIS A 29 -8.33 1.96 7.79
C HIS A 29 -9.34 2.90 8.46
N LEU A 30 -8.89 4.08 8.90
CA LEU A 30 -9.75 5.13 9.46
C LEU A 30 -10.50 5.94 8.38
N GLY A 31 -10.26 5.66 7.10
CA GLY A 31 -11.01 6.23 5.97
C GLY A 31 -10.22 7.23 5.11
N ALA A 32 -8.92 7.41 5.36
CA ALA A 32 -8.09 8.25 4.50
C ALA A 32 -7.73 7.55 3.17
N TYR A 33 -7.42 8.35 2.15
CA TYR A 33 -6.71 7.87 0.97
C TYR A 33 -5.19 8.09 1.14
N GLY A 34 -4.42 7.01 1.24
CA GLY A 34 -2.97 7.07 1.35
C GLY A 34 -2.29 7.08 -0.02
N ILE A 35 -1.31 7.96 -0.18
CA ILE A 35 -0.47 8.09 -1.37
C ILE A 35 0.99 7.99 -0.95
N ASP A 36 1.73 7.08 -1.55
CA ASP A 36 3.17 6.94 -1.38
C ASP A 36 3.89 7.75 -2.46
N ALA A 37 4.50 8.87 -2.07
CA ALA A 37 5.21 9.76 -2.99
C ALA A 37 6.56 9.17 -3.46
N ASP A 38 7.19 8.32 -2.64
CA ASP A 38 8.45 7.66 -3.01
C ASP A 38 8.18 6.60 -4.10
N ALA A 39 7.05 5.90 -4.01
CA ALA A 39 6.53 5.05 -5.07
C ALA A 39 6.25 5.81 -6.37
N LEU A 40 5.63 7.00 -6.29
CA LEU A 40 5.38 7.85 -7.46
C LEU A 40 6.68 8.33 -8.10
N ALA A 41 7.70 8.66 -7.30
CA ALA A 41 9.02 9.03 -7.79
C ALA A 41 9.66 7.90 -8.62
N HIS A 42 9.58 6.65 -8.13
CA HIS A 42 10.03 5.49 -8.89
C HIS A 42 9.23 5.31 -10.19
N ARG A 43 7.90 5.42 -10.12
CA ARG A 43 7.03 5.31 -11.30
C ARG A 43 7.33 6.38 -12.35
N ALA A 44 7.68 7.60 -11.94
CA ALA A 44 8.04 8.69 -12.85
C ALA A 44 9.30 8.41 -13.69
N MET A 45 10.14 7.46 -13.24
CA MET A 45 11.38 7.03 -13.90
C MET A 45 11.27 5.65 -14.55
N ALA A 46 10.11 4.98 -14.49
CA ALA A 46 9.95 3.69 -15.16
C ALA A 46 10.07 3.85 -16.69
N PRO A 47 10.45 2.81 -17.45
CA PRO A 47 10.36 2.85 -18.91
C PRO A 47 8.99 3.37 -19.37
N ASP A 48 8.99 4.21 -20.39
CA ASP A 48 7.82 4.95 -20.93
C ASP A 48 7.19 6.00 -20.01
N ALA A 49 7.73 6.22 -18.81
CA ALA A 49 7.32 7.32 -17.93
C ALA A 49 7.98 8.65 -18.34
N PRO A 50 7.36 9.80 -18.04
CA PRO A 50 7.83 11.11 -18.50
C PRO A 50 9.27 11.47 -18.05
N GLY A 51 9.72 10.98 -16.90
CA GLY A 51 11.06 11.27 -16.39
C GLY A 51 12.15 10.33 -16.90
N TYR A 52 11.81 9.18 -17.52
CA TYR A 52 12.80 8.16 -17.88
C TYR A 52 13.89 8.69 -18.81
N LYS A 53 13.47 9.34 -19.92
CA LYS A 53 14.41 9.83 -20.93
C LYS A 53 15.39 10.85 -20.34
N GLU A 54 14.87 11.83 -19.59
CA GLU A 54 15.67 12.91 -19.01
C GLU A 54 16.65 12.39 -17.94
N VAL A 55 16.25 11.41 -17.14
CA VAL A 55 17.14 10.73 -16.18
C VAL A 55 18.26 9.98 -16.91
N VAL A 56 17.94 9.24 -17.97
CA VAL A 56 18.95 8.51 -18.76
C VAL A 56 19.90 9.45 -19.50
N GLU A 57 19.41 10.57 -20.01
CA GLU A 57 20.24 11.60 -20.65
C GLU A 57 21.17 12.29 -19.64
N THR A 58 20.68 12.56 -18.42
CA THR A 58 21.44 13.25 -17.37
C THR A 58 22.54 12.39 -16.76
N PHE A 59 22.23 11.13 -16.46
CA PHE A 59 23.14 10.24 -15.74
C PHE A 59 23.80 9.19 -16.64
N GLY A 60 23.41 9.09 -17.92
CA GLY A 60 24.00 8.19 -18.89
C GLY A 60 23.47 6.75 -18.82
N LYS A 61 23.66 6.01 -19.91
CA LYS A 61 23.12 4.65 -20.10
C LYS A 61 23.72 3.58 -19.18
N PHE A 62 24.82 3.85 -18.47
CA PHE A 62 25.44 2.87 -17.56
C PHE A 62 24.57 2.56 -16.34
N ILE A 63 23.60 3.44 -16.02
CA ILE A 63 22.59 3.21 -14.98
C ILE A 63 21.53 2.19 -15.42
N LEU A 64 21.53 1.74 -16.68
CA LEU A 64 20.54 0.81 -17.19
C LEU A 64 20.91 -0.65 -16.90
N GLN A 65 19.87 -1.46 -16.75
CA GLN A 65 19.90 -2.91 -16.78
C GLN A 65 19.88 -3.42 -18.25
N PRO A 66 20.21 -4.70 -18.50
CA PRO A 66 20.21 -5.25 -19.86
C PRO A 66 18.87 -5.16 -20.60
N ASP A 67 17.76 -5.13 -19.86
CA ASP A 67 16.41 -4.97 -20.37
C ASP A 67 15.99 -3.50 -20.58
N GLY A 68 16.90 -2.55 -20.34
CA GLY A 68 16.67 -1.12 -20.48
C GLY A 68 16.03 -0.45 -19.26
N GLN A 69 15.76 -1.16 -18.17
CA GLN A 69 15.24 -0.54 -16.95
C GLN A 69 16.34 0.26 -16.23
N ILE A 70 15.95 1.30 -15.48
CA ILE A 70 16.90 1.99 -14.58
C ILE A 70 17.23 1.07 -13.41
N ASP A 71 18.51 0.77 -13.23
CA ASP A 71 19.06 0.11 -12.05
C ASP A 71 19.05 1.10 -10.88
N ARG A 72 18.03 0.97 -10.02
CA ARG A 72 17.82 1.84 -8.86
C ARG A 72 19.00 1.80 -7.88
N ALA A 73 19.71 0.68 -7.78
CA ALA A 73 20.87 0.56 -6.91
C ALA A 73 22.07 1.34 -7.47
N LYS A 74 22.32 1.25 -8.79
CA LYS A 74 23.36 2.05 -9.46
C LYS A 74 23.06 3.55 -9.41
N LEU A 75 21.84 3.95 -9.78
CA LEU A 75 21.43 5.35 -9.75
C LEU A 75 21.51 5.90 -8.32
N GLY A 76 21.01 5.13 -7.34
CA GLY A 76 21.08 5.47 -5.92
C GLY A 76 22.52 5.71 -5.45
N ARG A 77 23.45 4.80 -5.73
CA ARG A 77 24.87 4.97 -5.37
C ARG A 77 25.46 6.26 -5.92
N LEU A 78 25.11 6.62 -7.15
CA LEU A 78 25.60 7.83 -7.80
C LEU A 78 25.04 9.08 -7.12
N VAL A 79 23.73 9.18 -6.98
CA VAL A 79 23.09 10.40 -6.45
C VAL A 79 23.32 10.57 -4.95
N PHE A 80 23.52 9.50 -4.18
CA PHE A 80 23.85 9.62 -2.76
C PHE A 80 25.33 9.96 -2.52
N ALA A 81 26.20 9.80 -3.51
CA ALA A 81 27.61 10.17 -3.41
C ALA A 81 27.88 11.64 -3.80
N ASP A 82 26.94 12.29 -4.50
CA ASP A 82 27.11 13.64 -5.07
C ASP A 82 25.82 14.47 -4.89
N GLN A 83 25.90 15.56 -4.13
CA GLN A 83 24.77 16.44 -3.85
C GLN A 83 24.24 17.15 -5.10
N ASP A 84 25.09 17.49 -6.07
CA ASP A 84 24.66 18.12 -7.32
C ASP A 84 23.96 17.11 -8.24
N ALA A 85 24.40 15.84 -8.21
CA ALA A 85 23.71 14.74 -8.88
C ALA A 85 22.31 14.50 -8.28
N LEU A 86 22.20 14.50 -6.95
CA LEU A 86 20.91 14.39 -6.26
C LEU A 86 19.97 15.55 -6.61
N ALA A 87 20.46 16.78 -6.57
CA ALA A 87 19.66 17.96 -6.91
C ALA A 87 19.15 17.91 -8.36
N ARG A 88 19.97 17.44 -9.30
CA ARG A 88 19.55 17.22 -10.69
C ARG A 88 18.45 16.15 -10.80
N GLN A 89 18.58 15.02 -10.11
CA GLN A 89 17.53 14.01 -10.11
C GLN A 89 16.23 14.56 -9.52
N GLU A 90 16.30 15.25 -8.38
CA GLU A 90 15.14 15.84 -7.72
C GLU A 90 14.45 16.89 -8.59
N ALA A 91 15.20 17.70 -9.34
CA ALA A 91 14.65 18.69 -10.27
C ALA A 91 13.81 18.06 -11.40
N ILE A 92 14.20 16.86 -11.87
CA ILE A 92 13.45 16.10 -12.88
C ILE A 92 12.19 15.47 -12.26
N ILE A 93 12.32 14.92 -11.05
CA ILE A 93 11.27 14.05 -10.47
C ILE A 93 10.22 14.79 -9.67
N HIS A 94 10.59 15.80 -8.87
CA HIS A 94 9.65 16.51 -8.00
C HIS A 94 8.45 17.12 -8.75
N PRO A 95 8.62 17.75 -9.94
CA PRO A 95 7.47 18.26 -10.71
C PRO A 95 6.50 17.15 -11.12
N LEU A 96 7.01 15.99 -11.54
CA LEU A 96 6.21 14.84 -11.96
C LEU A 96 5.42 14.24 -10.77
N VAL A 97 6.07 14.12 -9.62
CA VAL A 97 5.41 13.65 -8.38
C VAL A 97 4.32 14.65 -7.93
N SER A 98 4.59 15.96 -7.98
CA SER A 98 3.61 16.99 -7.64
C SER A 98 2.38 16.93 -8.55
N GLN A 99 2.57 16.71 -9.86
CA GLN A 99 1.48 16.52 -10.81
C GLN A 99 0.69 15.24 -10.53
N ALA A 100 1.38 14.13 -10.24
CA ALA A 100 0.73 12.86 -9.89
C ALA A 100 -0.11 12.98 -8.60
N LEU A 101 0.44 13.62 -7.57
CA LEU A 101 -0.29 13.92 -6.33
C LEU A 101 -1.55 14.73 -6.61
N ASP A 102 -1.45 15.80 -7.41
CA ASP A 102 -2.60 16.64 -7.75
C ASP A 102 -3.71 15.85 -8.47
N ILE A 103 -3.34 15.02 -9.44
CA ILE A 103 -4.28 14.14 -10.16
C ILE A 103 -4.97 13.17 -9.19
N LEU A 104 -4.20 12.48 -8.35
CA LEU A 104 -4.73 11.48 -7.42
C LEU A 104 -5.64 12.12 -6.36
N ILE A 105 -5.25 13.26 -5.81
CA ILE A 105 -6.00 13.98 -4.76
C ILE A 105 -7.32 14.52 -5.32
N LYS A 106 -7.31 15.08 -6.54
CA LYS A 106 -8.53 15.56 -7.20
C LYS A 106 -9.52 14.44 -7.52
N ARG A 107 -9.02 13.24 -7.85
CA ARG A 107 -9.85 12.06 -8.16
C ARG A 107 -10.34 11.32 -6.92
N ALA A 108 -9.69 11.49 -5.77
CA ALA A 108 -10.07 10.83 -4.54
C ALA A 108 -11.48 11.23 -4.10
N THR A 109 -12.29 10.27 -3.68
CA THR A 109 -13.62 10.52 -3.10
C THR A 109 -13.53 10.84 -1.61
N GLN A 110 -12.49 10.33 -0.96
CA GLN A 110 -12.16 10.52 0.45
C GLN A 110 -11.87 11.99 0.74
N LYS A 111 -12.32 12.47 1.90
CA LYS A 111 -12.07 13.85 2.34
C LYS A 111 -10.70 14.01 3.00
N VAL A 112 -10.17 12.95 3.58
CA VAL A 112 -8.84 12.92 4.19
C VAL A 112 -7.86 12.22 3.27
N ILE A 113 -6.72 12.84 3.01
CA ILE A 113 -5.61 12.29 2.23
C ILE A 113 -4.39 12.18 3.13
N VAL A 114 -3.61 11.12 2.98
CA VAL A 114 -2.30 10.97 3.63
C VAL A 114 -1.23 10.89 2.54
N ILE A 115 -0.30 11.85 2.53
CA ILE A 115 0.86 11.84 1.63
C ILE A 115 2.06 11.31 2.42
N GLU A 116 2.47 10.09 2.15
CA GLU A 116 3.68 9.48 2.73
C GLU A 116 4.89 9.84 1.86
N ALA A 117 5.91 10.46 2.45
CA ALA A 117 7.20 10.70 1.79
C ALA A 117 8.36 10.75 2.78
N ILE A 118 9.52 10.18 2.43
CA ILE A 118 10.74 10.33 3.23
C ILE A 118 11.21 11.80 3.25
N LYS A 119 11.19 12.47 2.09
CA LYS A 119 11.65 13.87 1.95
C LYS A 119 10.51 14.89 1.96
N LEU A 120 9.48 14.66 2.77
CA LEU A 120 8.26 15.46 2.74
C LEU A 120 8.52 16.95 3.04
N ILE A 121 9.40 17.22 4.01
CA ILE A 121 9.74 18.59 4.46
C ILE A 121 10.72 19.23 3.48
N GLU A 122 11.74 18.48 3.09
CA GLU A 122 12.82 18.91 2.19
C GLU A 122 12.28 19.23 0.79
N ALA A 123 11.34 18.41 0.28
CA ALA A 123 10.64 18.66 -0.98
C ALA A 123 9.52 19.70 -0.86
N ARG A 124 9.33 20.32 0.33
CA ARG A 124 8.31 21.34 0.63
C ARG A 124 6.87 20.89 0.39
N ILE A 125 6.62 19.59 0.28
CA ILE A 125 5.27 19.01 0.18
C ILE A 125 4.48 19.33 1.45
N SER A 126 5.17 19.36 2.60
CA SER A 126 4.58 19.73 3.89
C SER A 126 3.88 21.10 3.91
N ASN A 127 4.26 22.03 3.04
CA ASN A 127 3.65 23.36 2.96
C ASN A 127 2.22 23.32 2.40
N ASP A 128 1.88 22.26 1.66
CA ASP A 128 0.54 22.02 1.13
C ASP A 128 -0.30 21.14 2.08
N CYS A 129 0.24 20.71 3.22
CA CYS A 129 -0.42 19.85 4.20
C CYS A 129 -1.12 20.65 5.31
N ASP A 130 -2.25 20.13 5.79
CA ASP A 130 -2.97 20.69 6.95
C ASP A 130 -2.38 20.24 8.28
N SER A 131 -1.80 19.04 8.31
CA SER A 131 -1.13 18.49 9.47
C SER A 131 0.06 17.62 9.07
N LEU A 132 1.20 17.88 9.70
CA LEU A 132 2.42 17.08 9.58
C LEU A 132 2.50 16.04 10.71
N TRP A 133 2.58 14.77 10.32
CA TRP A 133 2.73 13.61 11.19
C TRP A 133 4.12 13.01 10.98
N VAL A 134 4.84 12.78 12.06
CA VAL A 134 6.19 12.20 12.04
C VAL A 134 6.17 10.87 12.78
N VAL A 135 6.58 9.80 12.10
CA VAL A 135 6.76 8.48 12.70
C VAL A 135 8.20 8.33 13.14
N VAL A 136 8.39 7.96 14.41
CA VAL A 136 9.71 7.80 15.01
C VAL A 136 9.90 6.41 15.57
N ALA A 137 11.15 5.96 15.53
CA ALA A 137 11.60 4.73 16.17
C ALA A 137 13.07 4.88 16.57
N PRO A 138 13.50 4.29 17.70
CA PRO A 138 14.91 4.25 18.09
C PRO A 138 15.82 3.64 17.01
N PRO A 139 17.09 4.07 16.88
CA PRO A 139 18.00 3.59 15.85
C PRO A 139 18.19 2.07 15.84
N GLU A 140 18.17 1.41 17.00
CA GLU A 140 18.27 -0.04 17.13
C GLU A 140 17.06 -0.76 16.53
N VAL A 141 15.86 -0.19 16.65
CA VAL A 141 14.63 -0.71 16.04
C VAL A 141 14.68 -0.51 14.52
N GLN A 142 15.17 0.64 14.05
CA GLN A 142 15.35 0.90 12.62
C GLN A 142 16.34 -0.10 12.00
N LEU A 143 17.50 -0.29 12.64
CA LEU A 143 18.55 -1.20 12.18
C LEU A 143 18.01 -2.63 12.08
N ARG A 144 17.35 -3.11 13.15
CA ARG A 144 16.74 -4.44 13.17
C ARG A 144 15.77 -4.63 12.01
N ARG A 145 14.86 -3.69 11.79
CA ARG A 145 13.88 -3.74 10.69
C ARG A 145 14.56 -3.74 9.31
N LEU A 146 15.59 -2.92 9.12
CA LEU A 146 16.30 -2.84 7.84
C LEU A 146 17.04 -4.14 7.50
N VAL A 147 17.64 -4.79 8.50
CA VAL A 147 18.33 -6.07 8.31
C VAL A 147 17.34 -7.22 8.17
N GLU A 148 16.41 -7.37 9.11
CA GLU A 148 15.53 -8.54 9.17
C GLU A 148 14.45 -8.52 8.08
N GLN A 149 13.84 -7.36 7.84
CA GLN A 149 12.68 -7.23 6.93
C GLN A 149 13.11 -6.80 5.53
N ARG A 150 14.05 -5.86 5.41
CA ARG A 150 14.53 -5.37 4.10
C ARG A 150 15.80 -6.07 3.59
N LYS A 151 16.29 -7.08 4.32
CA LYS A 151 17.45 -7.91 3.94
C LYS A 151 18.70 -7.09 3.58
N MET A 152 18.86 -5.91 4.18
CA MET A 152 20.04 -5.07 3.98
C MET A 152 21.23 -5.61 4.79
N SER A 153 22.45 -5.35 4.30
CA SER A 153 23.64 -5.53 5.14
C SER A 153 23.60 -4.56 6.32
N GLU A 154 24.14 -4.97 7.48
CA GLU A 154 24.17 -4.10 8.66
C GLU A 154 24.93 -2.78 8.38
N GLY A 155 26.04 -2.85 7.65
CA GLY A 155 26.83 -1.69 7.25
C GLY A 155 26.04 -0.69 6.40
N ASP A 156 25.34 -1.17 5.37
CA ASP A 156 24.49 -0.33 4.52
C ASP A 156 23.32 0.27 5.31
N ALA A 157 22.71 -0.51 6.21
CA ALA A 157 21.62 -0.05 7.05
C ALA A 157 22.05 1.10 7.97
N ARG A 158 23.21 0.98 8.63
CA ARG A 158 23.78 2.04 9.48
C ARG A 158 24.10 3.31 8.68
N LEU A 159 24.72 3.18 7.52
CA LEU A 159 25.03 4.32 6.64
C LEU A 159 23.75 5.05 6.21
N ARG A 160 22.68 4.32 5.88
CA ARG A 160 21.38 4.90 5.52
C ARG A 160 20.69 5.61 6.68
N ILE A 161 20.81 5.09 7.91
CA ILE A 161 20.24 5.74 9.10
C ILE A 161 20.96 7.07 9.37
N VAL A 162 22.30 7.07 9.36
CA VAL A 162 23.11 8.25 9.73
C VAL A 162 23.13 9.33 8.64
N SER A 163 22.94 8.97 7.37
CA SER A 163 22.90 9.93 6.25
C SER A 163 21.59 10.73 6.18
N GLN A 164 20.57 10.36 6.95
CA GLN A 164 19.31 11.10 6.99
C GLN A 164 19.33 12.19 8.05
N VAL A 165 18.47 13.19 7.86
CA VAL A 165 18.23 14.24 8.85
C VAL A 165 17.80 13.59 10.18
N PRO A 166 18.41 13.99 11.33
CA PRO A 166 18.01 13.53 12.65
C PRO A 166 16.50 13.64 12.90
N GLN A 167 15.92 12.61 13.54
CA GLN A 167 14.48 12.53 13.79
C GLN A 167 13.97 13.73 14.62
N GLU A 168 14.81 14.27 15.49
CA GLU A 168 14.50 15.43 16.36
C GLU A 168 14.14 16.67 15.52
N ILE A 169 14.79 16.85 14.37
CA ILE A 169 14.52 17.96 13.46
C ILE A 169 13.12 17.79 12.87
N HIS A 170 12.76 16.59 12.39
CA HIS A 170 11.42 16.32 11.89
C HIS A 170 10.36 16.47 13.00
N MET A 171 10.65 15.96 14.21
CA MET A 171 9.75 16.09 15.36
C MET A 171 9.46 17.54 15.72
N SER A 172 10.45 18.44 15.61
CA SER A 172 10.26 19.86 15.92
C SER A 172 9.25 20.57 15.01
N ALA A 173 9.06 20.07 13.79
CA ALA A 173 8.08 20.59 12.83
C ALA A 173 6.71 19.89 12.91
N ALA A 174 6.60 18.78 13.67
CA ALA A 174 5.45 17.91 13.66
C ALA A 174 4.26 18.47 14.45
N ASN A 175 3.05 18.33 13.90
CA ASN A 175 1.81 18.50 14.67
C ASN A 175 1.49 17.23 15.48
N VAL A 176 1.89 16.07 14.95
CA VAL A 176 1.68 14.76 15.58
C VAL A 176 2.97 13.95 15.49
N VAL A 177 3.39 13.36 16.60
CA VAL A 177 4.47 12.37 16.64
C VAL A 177 3.89 11.02 17.00
N ILE A 178 4.14 10.01 16.18
CA ILE A 178 3.75 8.61 16.41
C ILE A 178 5.00 7.79 16.71
N LYS A 179 5.07 7.19 17.89
CA LYS A 179 6.16 6.30 18.27
C LYS A 179 5.82 4.87 17.84
N ASN A 180 6.67 4.29 17.00
CA ASN A 180 6.53 2.93 16.48
C ASN A 180 7.72 2.05 16.91
N ASP A 181 7.89 1.94 18.21
CA ASP A 181 8.98 1.24 18.91
C ASP A 181 8.50 0.10 19.82
N THR A 182 7.18 -0.05 19.98
CA THR A 182 6.54 -1.07 20.80
C THR A 182 5.66 -2.02 19.95
N SER A 183 4.39 -2.21 20.32
CA SER A 183 3.47 -3.12 19.60
C SER A 183 2.67 -2.39 18.53
N PHE A 184 2.18 -3.15 17.54
CA PHE A 184 1.24 -2.63 16.54
C PHE A 184 -0.05 -2.11 17.19
N GLU A 185 -0.53 -2.74 18.27
CA GLU A 185 -1.71 -2.27 19.01
C GLU A 185 -1.48 -0.89 19.64
N GLU A 186 -0.32 -0.65 20.24
CA GLU A 186 -0.01 0.65 20.86
C GLU A 186 0.17 1.74 19.81
N THR A 187 0.81 1.40 18.68
CA THR A 187 0.91 2.30 17.52
C THR A 187 -0.49 2.63 16.98
N TRP A 188 -1.39 1.64 16.89
CA TRP A 188 -2.77 1.84 16.46
C TRP A 188 -3.56 2.78 17.36
N LYS A 189 -3.40 2.64 18.69
CA LYS A 189 -4.02 3.56 19.66
C LYS A 189 -3.54 4.99 19.46
N GLN A 190 -2.23 5.20 19.32
CA GLN A 190 -1.67 6.53 19.05
C GLN A 190 -2.25 7.14 17.77
N VAL A 191 -2.30 6.36 16.68
CA VAL A 191 -2.86 6.81 15.40
C VAL A 191 -4.34 7.15 15.53
N THR A 192 -5.13 6.30 16.20
CA THR A 192 -6.57 6.53 16.38
C THR A 192 -6.84 7.76 17.24
N GLN A 193 -6.09 7.95 18.33
CA GLN A 193 -6.22 9.14 19.18
C GLN A 193 -5.82 10.42 18.44
N ALA A 194 -4.72 10.38 17.69
CA ALA A 194 -4.29 11.51 16.87
C ALA A 194 -5.30 11.84 15.76
N TRP A 195 -5.88 10.82 15.13
CA TRP A 195 -6.95 10.99 14.14
C TRP A 195 -8.14 11.73 14.73
N LEU A 196 -8.69 11.25 15.85
CA LEU A 196 -9.84 11.86 16.52
C LEU A 196 -9.58 13.31 16.95
N ARG A 197 -8.33 13.65 17.27
CA ARG A 197 -7.93 15.00 17.71
C ARG A 197 -7.74 15.97 16.54
N THR A 198 -7.24 15.49 15.40
CA THR A 198 -6.75 16.37 14.32
C THR A 198 -7.66 16.38 13.09
N VAL A 199 -8.35 15.29 12.79
CA VAL A 199 -9.21 15.20 11.61
C VAL A 199 -10.60 15.79 11.92
N PRO A 200 -11.09 16.75 11.12
CA PRO A 200 -12.43 17.30 11.30
C PRO A 200 -13.52 16.22 11.25
N ALA A 201 -14.47 16.27 12.19
CA ALA A 201 -15.53 15.26 12.33
C ALA A 201 -16.39 15.07 11.07
N GLY A 202 -16.54 16.11 10.23
CA GLY A 202 -17.29 16.04 8.96
C GLY A 202 -16.56 15.31 7.82
N GLU A 203 -15.25 15.09 7.97
CA GLU A 203 -14.38 14.49 6.95
C GLU A 203 -14.02 13.03 7.27
N ALA A 204 -14.11 12.65 8.54
CA ALA A 204 -14.00 11.28 9.01
C ALA A 204 -15.29 10.48 8.71
N LYS A 205 -15.55 10.20 7.43
CA LYS A 205 -16.57 9.23 7.04
C LYS A 205 -15.96 7.84 6.98
N PHE A 206 -16.50 6.92 7.79
CA PHE A 206 -16.14 5.51 7.73
C PHE A 206 -16.43 4.93 6.34
N ILE A 207 -15.56 4.03 5.89
CA ILE A 207 -15.71 3.32 4.62
C ILE A 207 -17.08 2.63 4.62
N PRO A 208 -17.97 2.91 3.65
CA PRO A 208 -19.29 2.31 3.63
C PRO A 208 -19.15 0.79 3.56
N THR A 209 -19.79 0.07 4.47
CA THR A 209 -19.93 -1.39 4.37
C THR A 209 -20.75 -1.75 3.13
N ALA A 210 -20.45 -2.90 2.53
CA ALA A 210 -21.28 -3.47 1.48
C ALA A 210 -22.74 -3.53 1.94
N GLN A 211 -23.68 -3.28 1.03
CA GLN A 211 -25.09 -3.52 1.35
C GLN A 211 -25.31 -5.03 1.57
N PRO A 212 -26.06 -5.43 2.61
CA PRO A 212 -26.32 -6.83 2.84
C PRO A 212 -27.05 -7.48 1.67
N VAL A 213 -26.67 -8.73 1.36
CA VAL A 213 -27.31 -9.55 0.32
C VAL A 213 -27.90 -10.79 0.97
N ARG A 214 -29.16 -11.10 0.72
CA ARG A 214 -29.78 -12.33 1.26
C ARG A 214 -29.51 -13.52 0.34
N LEU A 215 -28.83 -14.54 0.87
CA LEU A 215 -28.54 -15.81 0.19
C LEU A 215 -29.17 -16.99 0.97
N PRO A 216 -29.17 -18.22 0.44
CA PRO A 216 -29.84 -19.36 1.08
C PRO A 216 -29.43 -19.66 2.53
N LEU A 217 -28.20 -19.32 2.91
CA LEU A 217 -27.68 -19.55 4.27
C LEU A 217 -27.88 -18.37 5.22
N GLY A 218 -28.47 -17.25 4.77
CA GLY A 218 -28.74 -16.08 5.60
C GLY A 218 -28.42 -14.75 4.93
N GLU A 219 -28.45 -13.69 5.74
CA GLU A 219 -27.97 -12.38 5.34
C GLU A 219 -26.44 -12.35 5.25
N VAL A 220 -25.91 -11.92 4.11
CA VAL A 220 -24.48 -11.91 3.80
C VAL A 220 -23.98 -10.48 3.77
N THR A 221 -22.93 -10.21 4.53
CA THR A 221 -22.24 -8.94 4.54
C THR A 221 -20.74 -9.14 4.31
N VAL A 222 -20.09 -8.13 3.75
CA VAL A 222 -18.64 -8.07 3.67
C VAL A 222 -18.18 -6.82 4.40
N ARG A 223 -17.31 -7.00 5.39
CA ARG A 223 -16.79 -5.91 6.22
C ARG A 223 -15.27 -5.91 6.25
N ARG A 224 -14.68 -4.72 6.28
CA ARG A 224 -13.23 -4.57 6.51
C ARG A 224 -12.92 -4.86 7.96
N ALA A 225 -11.94 -5.72 8.22
CA ALA A 225 -11.51 -6.05 9.57
C ALA A 225 -10.54 -5.01 10.11
N GLY A 226 -10.67 -4.68 11.39
CA GLY A 226 -9.69 -3.90 12.15
C GLY A 226 -9.17 -4.68 13.36
N PRO A 227 -8.44 -4.03 14.29
CA PRO A 227 -7.87 -4.70 15.47
C PRO A 227 -8.88 -5.43 16.36
N ARG A 228 -10.16 -5.04 16.31
CA ARG A 228 -11.24 -5.69 17.05
C ARG A 228 -11.63 -7.06 16.51
N GLN A 229 -11.28 -7.38 15.25
CA GLN A 229 -11.60 -8.64 14.58
C GLN A 229 -10.40 -9.59 14.48
N VAL A 230 -9.29 -9.29 15.17
CA VAL A 230 -8.06 -10.10 15.06
C VAL A 230 -8.29 -11.55 15.47
N ASP A 231 -8.99 -11.78 16.58
CA ASP A 231 -9.22 -13.15 17.08
C ASP A 231 -10.10 -13.95 16.10
N GLU A 232 -11.04 -13.28 15.45
CA GLU A 232 -11.89 -13.87 14.39
C GLU A 232 -11.05 -14.26 13.16
N ILE A 233 -10.13 -13.38 12.73
CA ILE A 233 -9.20 -13.69 11.63
C ILE A 233 -8.29 -14.87 11.99
N VAL A 234 -7.70 -14.87 13.19
CA VAL A 234 -6.85 -15.95 13.69
C VAL A 234 -7.58 -17.29 13.61
N GLN A 235 -8.83 -17.33 14.12
CA GLN A 235 -9.64 -18.54 14.13
C GLN A 235 -9.89 -19.07 12.71
N VAL A 236 -10.32 -18.20 11.78
CA VAL A 236 -10.67 -18.61 10.42
C VAL A 236 -9.44 -19.05 9.62
N LEU A 237 -8.34 -18.30 9.68
CA LEU A 237 -7.11 -18.63 8.95
C LEU A 237 -6.47 -19.93 9.47
N ASN A 238 -6.42 -20.14 10.79
CA ASN A 238 -5.87 -21.38 11.36
C ASN A 238 -6.76 -22.60 11.04
N ASN A 239 -8.07 -22.41 10.94
CA ASN A 239 -9.00 -23.47 10.53
C ASN A 239 -8.87 -23.84 9.04
N ALA A 240 -8.60 -22.85 8.18
CA ALA A 240 -8.41 -23.07 6.76
C ALA A 240 -7.06 -23.71 6.41
N HIS A 241 -6.01 -23.38 7.17
CA HIS A 241 -4.65 -23.86 6.96
C HIS A 241 -4.26 -24.99 7.95
N LYS A 242 -5.19 -25.92 8.24
CA LYS A 242 -4.91 -27.08 9.09
C LYS A 242 -3.67 -27.84 8.57
N GLY A 243 -2.60 -27.86 9.36
CA GLY A 243 -1.31 -28.48 9.00
C GLY A 243 -0.16 -27.49 8.79
N GLN A 244 -0.41 -26.18 8.81
CA GLN A 244 0.62 -25.13 8.83
C GLN A 244 0.86 -24.60 10.26
N PRO A 245 1.98 -23.86 10.50
CA PRO A 245 2.18 -23.16 11.76
C PRO A 245 1.00 -22.24 12.07
N GLN A 246 0.49 -22.32 13.30
CA GLN A 246 -0.65 -21.50 13.71
C GLN A 246 -0.23 -20.04 13.83
N LEU A 247 -1.03 -19.16 13.24
CA LEU A 247 -0.92 -17.72 13.41
C LEU A 247 -1.37 -17.34 14.81
N SER A 248 -0.54 -16.58 15.51
CA SER A 248 -0.90 -15.92 16.76
C SER A 248 -1.64 -14.61 16.52
N ARG A 249 -2.24 -14.05 17.57
CA ARG A 249 -2.82 -12.71 17.56
C ARG A 249 -1.80 -11.64 17.11
N ASN A 250 -0.55 -11.76 17.54
CA ASN A 250 0.52 -10.83 17.18
C ASN A 250 0.88 -10.91 15.70
N ASP A 251 0.88 -12.12 15.13
CA ASP A 251 1.16 -12.31 13.69
C ASP A 251 0.06 -11.64 12.85
N VAL A 252 -1.21 -11.86 13.19
CA VAL A 252 -2.32 -11.21 12.49
C VAL A 252 -2.33 -9.70 12.69
N MET A 253 -1.96 -9.20 13.87
CA MET A 253 -1.77 -7.76 14.10
C MET A 253 -0.66 -7.17 13.23
N ALA A 254 0.45 -7.90 13.04
CA ALA A 254 1.51 -7.48 12.13
C ALA A 254 1.00 -7.47 10.67
N LEU A 255 0.27 -8.51 10.26
CA LEU A 255 -0.34 -8.57 8.93
C LEU A 255 -1.34 -7.44 8.70
N LEU A 256 -2.10 -6.98 9.70
CA LEU A 256 -2.98 -5.80 9.58
C LEU A 256 -2.20 -4.50 9.33
N GLY A 257 -0.93 -4.44 9.71
CA GLY A 257 0.00 -3.36 9.34
C GLY A 257 0.55 -3.50 7.91
N GLU A 258 0.32 -4.63 7.26
CA GLU A 258 0.82 -4.96 5.93
C GLU A 258 -0.27 -4.99 4.86
N LYS A 259 -1.41 -5.58 5.17
CA LYS A 259 -2.53 -5.80 4.27
C LYS A 259 -3.85 -5.60 4.99
N ALA A 260 -4.88 -5.32 4.21
CA ALA A 260 -6.24 -5.23 4.70
C ALA A 260 -6.93 -6.60 4.59
N PHE A 261 -7.93 -6.83 5.45
CA PHE A 261 -8.74 -8.05 5.43
C PHE A 261 -10.21 -7.69 5.22
N LEU A 262 -10.87 -8.40 4.31
CA LEU A 262 -12.32 -8.42 4.17
C LEU A 262 -12.85 -9.72 4.75
N LEU A 263 -13.85 -9.61 5.63
CA LEU A 263 -14.52 -10.74 6.24
C LEU A 263 -15.88 -10.91 5.56
N LEU A 264 -16.14 -12.08 5.00
CA LEU A 264 -17.46 -12.50 4.57
C LEU A 264 -18.20 -13.05 5.79
N CYS A 265 -19.22 -12.33 6.24
CA CYS A 265 -20.06 -12.72 7.36
C CYS A 265 -21.42 -13.21 6.85
N ILE A 266 -21.86 -14.37 7.34
CA ILE A 266 -23.24 -14.84 7.18
C ILE A 266 -23.89 -14.73 8.56
N GLU A 267 -24.92 -13.90 8.66
CA GLU A 267 -25.46 -13.43 9.93
C GLU A 267 -24.33 -12.81 10.80
N GLN A 268 -23.92 -13.49 11.87
CA GLN A 268 -22.85 -13.04 12.78
C GLN A 268 -21.55 -13.85 12.65
N ASN A 269 -21.51 -14.85 11.77
CA ASN A 269 -20.36 -15.76 11.65
C ASN A 269 -19.49 -15.38 10.46
N THR A 270 -18.18 -15.22 10.67
CA THR A 270 -17.23 -15.10 9.55
C THR A 270 -16.95 -16.46 8.92
N MET A 271 -17.29 -16.55 7.64
CA MET A 271 -17.22 -17.77 6.84
C MET A 271 -16.25 -17.65 5.67
N GLY A 272 -15.55 -16.51 5.52
CA GLY A 272 -14.57 -16.31 4.48
C GLY A 272 -13.71 -15.08 4.72
N ILE A 273 -12.50 -15.10 4.19
CA ILE A 273 -11.51 -14.03 4.31
C ILE A 273 -10.87 -13.76 2.95
N ILE A 274 -10.75 -12.48 2.60
CA ILE A 274 -9.81 -12.01 1.58
C ILE A 274 -8.78 -11.14 2.26
N SER A 275 -7.50 -11.40 2.03
CA SER A 275 -6.43 -10.46 2.33
C SER A 275 -6.00 -9.74 1.05
N TRP A 276 -5.88 -8.42 1.11
CA TRP A 276 -5.39 -7.65 -0.03
C TRP A 276 -4.56 -6.45 0.42
N GLN A 277 -3.59 -6.09 -0.41
CA GLN A 277 -2.78 -4.89 -0.22
C GLN A 277 -2.76 -4.06 -1.50
N VAL A 278 -2.57 -2.75 -1.34
CA VAL A 278 -2.39 -1.82 -2.45
C VAL A 278 -1.01 -1.20 -2.35
N GLU A 279 -0.22 -1.39 -3.40
CA GLU A 279 1.11 -0.80 -3.55
C GLU A 279 1.28 -0.35 -4.99
N ASN A 280 1.86 0.83 -5.21
CA ASN A 280 2.10 1.39 -6.54
C ASN A 280 0.84 1.43 -7.44
N LEU A 281 -0.34 1.68 -6.87
CA LEU A 281 -1.65 1.63 -7.56
C LEU A 281 -1.98 0.24 -8.15
N VAL A 282 -1.42 -0.83 -7.60
CA VAL A 282 -1.75 -2.21 -7.94
C VAL A 282 -2.36 -2.88 -6.72
N ALA A 283 -3.59 -3.38 -6.86
CA ALA A 283 -4.22 -4.20 -5.85
C ALA A 283 -3.71 -5.64 -5.97
N ARG A 284 -3.21 -6.21 -4.87
CA ARG A 284 -2.68 -7.57 -4.80
C ARG A 284 -3.46 -8.36 -3.76
N THR A 285 -4.21 -9.36 -4.20
CA THR A 285 -4.97 -10.27 -3.33
C THR A 285 -4.22 -11.59 -3.22
N THR A 286 -3.65 -11.87 -2.06
CA THR A 286 -2.82 -13.06 -1.84
C THR A 286 -3.56 -14.17 -1.12
N ASP A 287 -4.46 -13.87 -0.19
CA ASP A 287 -5.18 -14.92 0.53
C ASP A 287 -6.67 -14.85 0.21
N ILE A 288 -7.22 -15.97 -0.26
CA ILE A 288 -8.66 -16.16 -0.41
C ILE A 288 -9.03 -17.45 0.29
N THR A 289 -9.84 -17.32 1.33
CA THR A 289 -10.34 -18.42 2.12
C THR A 289 -11.86 -18.36 2.15
N LEU A 290 -12.50 -19.50 1.90
CA LEU A 290 -13.94 -19.66 2.03
C LEU A 290 -14.20 -20.95 2.81
N ASP A 291 -15.17 -20.92 3.71
CA ASP A 291 -15.60 -22.10 4.42
C ASP A 291 -16.05 -23.19 3.41
N PRO A 292 -15.62 -24.45 3.57
CA PRO A 292 -15.95 -25.54 2.63
C PRO A 292 -17.44 -25.77 2.39
N LEU A 293 -18.32 -25.33 3.30
CA LEU A 293 -19.78 -25.43 3.16
C LEU A 293 -20.35 -24.43 2.16
N LEU A 294 -19.59 -23.39 1.78
CA LEU A 294 -20.05 -22.34 0.90
C LEU A 294 -19.77 -22.66 -0.57
N SER A 295 -20.73 -22.35 -1.44
CA SER A 295 -20.54 -22.42 -2.89
C SER A 295 -19.69 -21.25 -3.39
N PRO A 296 -18.50 -21.47 -3.97
CA PRO A 296 -17.68 -20.39 -4.50
C PRO A 296 -18.43 -19.52 -5.50
N ALA A 297 -19.29 -20.11 -6.33
CA ALA A 297 -20.07 -19.39 -7.35
C ALA A 297 -21.05 -18.35 -6.76
N GLN A 298 -21.51 -18.54 -5.53
CA GLN A 298 -22.45 -17.63 -4.88
C GLN A 298 -21.75 -16.55 -4.05
N TYR A 299 -20.70 -16.92 -3.31
CA TYR A 299 -20.11 -16.05 -2.29
C TYR A 299 -18.84 -15.33 -2.76
N LEU A 300 -18.02 -15.95 -3.62
CA LEU A 300 -16.79 -15.34 -4.11
C LEU A 300 -17.03 -14.04 -4.88
N PRO A 301 -18.06 -13.92 -5.76
CA PRO A 301 -18.34 -12.66 -6.44
C PRO A 301 -18.66 -11.49 -5.50
N ILE A 302 -19.25 -11.76 -4.33
CA ILE A 302 -19.56 -10.73 -3.33
C ILE A 302 -18.26 -10.18 -2.75
N MET A 303 -17.34 -11.07 -2.35
CA MET A 303 -16.06 -10.67 -1.76
C MET A 303 -15.16 -9.95 -2.78
N ILE A 304 -15.06 -10.48 -4.00
CA ILE A 304 -14.24 -9.88 -5.07
C ILE A 304 -14.77 -8.50 -5.45
N ARG A 305 -16.10 -8.32 -5.55
CA ARG A 305 -16.70 -7.01 -5.84
C ARG A 305 -16.34 -5.96 -4.80
N GLU A 306 -16.36 -6.31 -3.51
CA GLU A 306 -16.01 -5.36 -2.46
C GLU A 306 -14.50 -5.06 -2.42
N MET A 307 -13.65 -6.05 -2.69
CA MET A 307 -12.21 -5.83 -2.87
C MET A 307 -11.93 -4.92 -4.09
N GLU A 308 -12.60 -5.13 -5.22
CA GLU A 308 -12.50 -4.28 -6.41
C GLU A 308 -13.00 -2.86 -6.14
N ARG A 309 -14.12 -2.72 -5.43
CA ARG A 309 -14.66 -1.41 -5.04
C ARG A 309 -13.64 -0.64 -4.19
N ALA A 310 -13.10 -1.27 -3.15
CA ALA A 310 -12.06 -0.68 -2.32
C ALA A 310 -10.80 -0.32 -3.13
N SER A 311 -10.41 -1.19 -4.08
CA SER A 311 -9.27 -0.94 -4.96
C SER A 311 -9.50 0.25 -5.89
N ASN A 312 -10.70 0.40 -6.43
CA ASN A 312 -11.08 1.54 -7.29
C ASN A 312 -11.10 2.85 -6.50
N ASP A 313 -11.57 2.84 -5.26
CA ASP A 313 -11.56 3.98 -4.34
C ASP A 313 -10.12 4.43 -4.02
N LEU A 314 -9.17 3.49 -4.01
CA LEU A 314 -7.73 3.73 -3.84
C LEU A 314 -6.99 4.04 -5.16
N GLN A 315 -7.74 4.27 -6.25
CA GLN A 315 -7.22 4.60 -7.58
C GLN A 315 -6.33 3.53 -8.21
N CYS A 316 -6.49 2.25 -7.84
CA CYS A 316 -5.74 1.17 -8.45
C CYS A 316 -5.97 1.10 -9.97
N GLU A 317 -4.89 0.85 -10.71
CA GLU A 317 -4.89 0.69 -12.16
C GLU A 317 -5.11 -0.77 -12.57
N ALA A 318 -4.67 -1.70 -11.72
CA ALA A 318 -4.75 -3.14 -11.94
C ALA A 318 -5.09 -3.89 -10.64
N SER A 319 -5.74 -5.04 -10.80
CA SER A 319 -5.99 -6.02 -9.76
C SER A 319 -5.33 -7.35 -10.15
N LEU A 320 -4.45 -7.82 -9.27
CA LEU A 320 -3.78 -9.10 -9.32
C LEU A 320 -4.35 -9.99 -8.21
N ILE A 321 -4.88 -11.15 -8.60
CA ILE A 321 -5.39 -12.13 -7.65
C ILE A 321 -4.61 -13.43 -7.80
N PHE A 322 -3.98 -13.87 -6.73
CA PHE A 322 -3.23 -15.12 -6.67
C PHE A 322 -4.17 -16.19 -6.13
N VAL A 323 -4.70 -17.01 -7.04
CA VAL A 323 -5.79 -17.94 -6.75
C VAL A 323 -5.24 -19.34 -6.48
N PRO A 324 -5.55 -19.96 -5.32
CA PRO A 324 -5.10 -21.32 -5.02
C PRO A 324 -5.77 -22.37 -5.91
N PRO A 325 -5.18 -23.56 -6.11
CA PRO A 325 -5.65 -24.56 -7.07
C PRO A 325 -7.14 -24.93 -6.96
N HIS A 326 -7.64 -25.06 -5.72
CA HIS A 326 -9.02 -25.45 -5.45
C HIS A 326 -10.05 -24.38 -5.87
N LEU A 327 -9.65 -23.11 -6.01
CA LEU A 327 -10.47 -22.03 -6.56
C LEU A 327 -10.15 -21.76 -8.03
N ALA A 328 -8.91 -21.99 -8.47
CA ALA A 328 -8.47 -21.77 -9.84
C ALA A 328 -9.17 -22.70 -10.85
N LYS A 329 -9.64 -23.87 -10.40
CA LYS A 329 -10.46 -24.80 -11.21
C LYS A 329 -11.78 -24.19 -11.72
N HIS A 330 -12.23 -23.08 -11.14
CA HIS A 330 -13.45 -22.38 -11.53
C HIS A 330 -13.18 -21.24 -12.53
N ASP A 331 -12.43 -21.49 -13.61
CA ASP A 331 -12.02 -20.46 -14.60
C ASP A 331 -13.21 -19.64 -15.16
N ALA A 332 -14.34 -20.29 -15.47
CA ALA A 332 -15.54 -19.60 -15.95
C ALA A 332 -16.10 -18.58 -14.94
N LEU A 333 -15.95 -18.84 -13.63
CA LEU A 333 -16.37 -17.91 -12.57
C LEU A 333 -15.47 -16.67 -12.57
N TRP A 334 -14.15 -16.85 -12.64
CA TRP A 334 -13.21 -15.72 -12.71
C TRP A 334 -13.42 -14.86 -13.96
N LYS A 335 -13.61 -15.50 -15.12
CA LYS A 335 -13.95 -14.80 -16.36
C LYS A 335 -15.25 -14.02 -16.26
N SER A 336 -16.27 -14.56 -15.59
CA SER A 336 -17.54 -13.85 -15.36
C SER A 336 -17.37 -12.58 -14.51
N MET A 337 -16.34 -12.52 -13.66
CA MET A 337 -15.96 -11.34 -12.87
C MET A 337 -15.00 -10.41 -13.64
N GLY A 338 -14.60 -10.76 -14.86
CA GLY A 338 -13.68 -10.00 -15.71
C GLY A 338 -12.20 -10.23 -15.41
N TYR A 339 -11.87 -11.34 -14.73
CA TYR A 339 -10.50 -11.74 -14.47
C TYR A 339 -10.05 -12.83 -15.45
N GLU A 340 -8.85 -12.67 -15.99
CA GLU A 340 -8.25 -13.65 -16.90
C GLU A 340 -6.91 -14.17 -16.36
N PRO A 341 -6.59 -15.46 -16.56
CA PRO A 341 -5.28 -15.98 -16.19
C PRO A 341 -4.19 -15.31 -17.03
N ARG A 342 -3.08 -14.95 -16.38
CA ARG A 342 -1.90 -14.33 -16.99
C ARG A 342 -0.63 -14.82 -16.29
N THR A 343 0.48 -14.80 -17.01
CA THR A 343 1.82 -14.84 -16.41
C THR A 343 2.33 -13.41 -16.18
N PRO A 344 3.28 -13.19 -15.24
CA PRO A 344 3.81 -11.86 -14.97
C PRO A 344 4.25 -11.12 -16.23
N ASP A 345 5.06 -11.75 -17.09
CA ASP A 345 5.60 -11.19 -18.32
C ASP A 345 4.51 -10.67 -19.29
N MET A 346 3.32 -11.28 -19.29
CA MET A 346 2.19 -10.89 -20.15
C MET A 346 1.40 -9.67 -19.67
N LEU A 347 1.73 -9.09 -18.51
CA LEU A 347 0.99 -7.93 -17.96
C LEU A 347 1.26 -6.61 -18.72
N GLY A 348 2.32 -6.57 -19.55
CA GLY A 348 2.63 -5.45 -20.46
C GLY A 348 3.01 -4.13 -19.78
N VAL A 349 3.18 -4.13 -18.45
CA VAL A 349 3.48 -2.96 -17.64
C VAL A 349 4.42 -3.40 -16.54
N LEU A 350 5.61 -2.80 -16.51
CA LEU A 350 6.66 -3.20 -15.58
C LEU A 350 6.22 -3.18 -14.12
N ALA A 351 5.56 -2.11 -13.67
CA ALA A 351 5.08 -2.02 -12.29
C ALA A 351 4.06 -3.12 -11.94
N TRP A 352 3.33 -3.67 -12.93
CA TRP A 352 2.42 -4.79 -12.73
C TRP A 352 3.16 -6.13 -12.76
N GLN A 353 4.20 -6.25 -13.60
CA GLN A 353 5.11 -7.40 -13.66
C GLN A 353 5.85 -7.59 -12.32
N GLU A 354 6.56 -6.55 -11.84
CA GLU A 354 7.25 -6.57 -10.55
C GLU A 354 6.28 -6.93 -9.42
N ALA A 355 5.09 -6.32 -9.42
CA ALA A 355 4.06 -6.62 -8.41
C ALA A 355 3.61 -8.08 -8.44
N ALA A 356 3.51 -8.66 -9.64
CA ALA A 356 3.13 -10.05 -9.83
C ALA A 356 4.22 -11.00 -9.35
N GLU A 357 5.48 -10.73 -9.69
CA GLU A 357 6.64 -11.52 -9.30
C GLU A 357 6.86 -11.51 -7.78
N GLU A 358 6.80 -10.34 -7.15
CA GLU A 358 6.98 -10.16 -5.71
C GLU A 358 5.92 -10.89 -4.88
N SER A 359 4.73 -11.10 -5.44
CA SER A 359 3.57 -11.62 -4.71
C SER A 359 3.18 -13.04 -5.13
N MET A 360 3.91 -13.63 -6.09
CA MET A 360 3.63 -14.97 -6.57
C MET A 360 3.88 -15.98 -5.44
N MET A 361 2.90 -16.85 -5.21
CA MET A 361 3.00 -17.94 -4.24
C MET A 361 3.07 -19.29 -4.96
N PRO A 362 3.66 -20.31 -4.32
CA PRO A 362 3.66 -21.67 -4.84
C PRO A 362 2.23 -22.14 -5.19
N ASP A 363 2.11 -22.83 -6.33
CA ASP A 363 0.88 -23.46 -6.82
C ASP A 363 -0.31 -22.52 -7.08
N CYS A 364 -0.13 -21.20 -6.98
CA CYS A 364 -1.19 -20.23 -7.28
C CYS A 364 -1.23 -19.87 -8.76
N THR A 365 -2.44 -19.66 -9.28
CA THR A 365 -2.65 -19.10 -10.62
C THR A 365 -2.92 -17.61 -10.50
N LEU A 366 -2.16 -16.79 -11.25
CA LEU A 366 -2.38 -15.35 -11.32
C LEU A 366 -3.56 -15.04 -12.25
N TYR A 367 -4.56 -14.36 -11.69
CA TYR A 367 -5.67 -13.76 -12.41
C TYR A 367 -5.52 -12.23 -12.43
N PHE A 368 -5.67 -11.65 -13.61
CA PHE A 368 -5.46 -10.23 -13.88
C PHE A 368 -6.75 -9.56 -14.34
N LYS A 369 -6.98 -8.34 -13.85
CA LYS A 369 -7.97 -7.41 -14.39
C LYS A 369 -7.40 -6.00 -14.39
N GLN A 370 -7.48 -5.33 -15.54
CA GLN A 370 -7.20 -3.91 -15.61
C GLN A 370 -8.40 -3.13 -15.06
N LEU A 371 -8.19 -2.38 -13.98
CA LEU A 371 -9.25 -1.59 -13.34
C LEU A 371 -9.42 -0.23 -14.00
N ARG A 372 -8.36 0.34 -14.58
CA ARG A 372 -8.39 1.67 -15.21
C ARG A 372 -7.64 1.72 -16.53
N LYS A 373 -8.22 2.45 -17.49
CA LYS A 373 -7.58 2.74 -18.78
C LYS A 373 -6.66 3.95 -18.67
N ASP A 374 -7.08 4.98 -17.95
CA ASP A 374 -6.33 6.21 -17.72
C ASP A 374 -5.40 6.08 -16.52
N ARG A 375 -4.10 6.10 -16.78
CA ARG A 375 -3.06 5.83 -15.78
C ARG A 375 -2.32 7.09 -15.37
N VAL A 376 -1.84 7.10 -14.13
CA VAL A 376 -1.04 8.20 -13.60
C VAL A 376 0.41 8.03 -14.05
N LEU A 377 1.06 9.15 -14.40
CA LEU A 377 2.43 9.19 -14.91
C LEU A 377 2.65 8.40 -16.21
N ARG A 378 1.63 8.37 -17.10
CA ARG A 378 1.83 8.04 -18.52
C ARG A 378 1.63 9.29 -19.38
N PRO A 379 2.40 9.45 -20.47
CA PRO A 379 2.04 10.39 -21.53
C PRO A 379 0.63 10.03 -22.05
N ILE A 380 -0.23 11.04 -22.22
CA ILE A 380 -1.52 10.90 -22.91
C ILE A 380 -1.26 10.67 -24.40
#